data_AF-X0S5F6-F1
#
_entry.id   AF-X0S5F6-F1
#
_cell.length_a   1.000
_cell.length_b   1.000
_cell.length_c   1.000
_cell.angle_alpha   90.00
_cell.angle_beta   90.00
_cell.angle_gamma   90.00
#
_symmetry.space_group_name_H-M   'P 1'
#
loop_
_entity.id
_entity.type
_entity.pdbx_description
1 polymer ?
#
loop_
_entity_poly.entity_id
_entity_poly.type
_entity_poly.pdbx_seq_one_letter_code
_entity_poly.pdbx_strand_id
1 'polypeptide(L)'
;MNHTKVQLLLKQWMEIIDASEQKSKEKARQSPNGLNGRIRRTTGQPVIFDFDTYQDQQKVQNLLCQELPQYANLIRSQPEIMDGYQWTRRDFIELYAEHFRLVVRKIQRIIDQATDV
;
A
#
# COMPACT_ATOMS: atom_id res chain seq x y z
N MET A 1 -17.38 -13.51 -8.56
CA MET A 1 -16.95 -12.15 -8.21
C MET A 1 -18.18 -11.32 -7.86
N ASN A 2 -18.29 -10.82 -6.64
CA ASN A 2 -19.34 -9.84 -6.31
C ASN A 2 -18.83 -8.43 -6.62
N HIS A 3 -19.24 -7.86 -7.76
CA HIS A 3 -18.73 -6.58 -8.26
C HIS A 3 -18.89 -5.42 -7.27
N THR A 4 -20.08 -5.27 -6.67
CA THR A 4 -20.36 -4.23 -5.67
C THR A 4 -19.46 -4.36 -4.45
N LYS A 5 -19.25 -5.59 -3.96
CA LYS A 5 -18.35 -5.85 -2.83
C LYS A 5 -16.91 -5.51 -3.17
N VAL A 6 -16.44 -5.88 -4.37
CA VAL A 6 -15.08 -5.57 -4.82
C VAL A 6 -14.87 -4.05 -4.92
N GLN A 7 -15.79 -3.31 -5.53
CA GLN A 7 -15.67 -1.85 -5.61
C GLN A 7 -15.63 -1.19 -4.21
N LEU A 8 -16.46 -1.67 -3.27
CA LEU A 8 -16.43 -1.19 -1.89
C LEU A 8 -15.06 -1.46 -1.23
N LEU A 9 -14.53 -2.67 -1.39
CA LEU A 9 -13.22 -3.04 -0.84
C LEU A 9 -12.08 -2.23 -1.46
N LEU A 10 -12.12 -1.93 -2.77
CA LEU A 10 -11.12 -1.09 -3.43
C LEU A 10 -11.18 0.36 -2.95
N LYS A 11 -12.38 0.92 -2.76
CA LYS A 11 -12.57 2.24 -2.17
C LYS A 11 -12.02 2.29 -0.74
N GLN A 12 -12.38 1.31 0.09
CA GLN A 12 -11.87 1.18 1.46
C GLN A 12 -10.34 1.06 1.47
N TRP A 13 -9.77 0.30 0.54
CA TRP A 13 -8.31 0.18 0.43
C TRP A 13 -7.65 1.52 0.11
N MET A 14 -8.20 2.30 -0.83
CA MET A 14 -7.68 3.64 -1.14
C MET A 14 -7.71 4.57 0.08
N GLU A 15 -8.82 4.58 0.83
CA GLU A 15 -8.96 5.36 2.05
C GLU A 15 -7.93 4.97 3.12
N ILE A 16 -7.66 3.66 3.27
CA ILE A 16 -6.62 3.15 4.18
C ILE A 16 -5.23 3.62 3.75
N ILE A 17 -4.92 3.60 2.44
CA ILE A 17 -3.62 4.06 1.92
C ILE A 17 -3.41 5.54 2.24
N ASP A 18 -4.41 6.38 2.00
CA ASP A 18 -4.33 7.82 2.26
C ASP A 18 -4.16 8.11 3.76
N ALA A 19 -4.92 7.41 4.61
CA ALA A 19 -4.78 7.53 6.06
C ALA A 19 -3.41 7.03 6.56
N SER A 20 -2.92 5.91 6.02
CA SER A 20 -1.61 5.34 6.32
C SER A 20 -0.49 6.32 5.98
N GLU A 21 -0.55 6.98 4.82
CA GLU A 21 0.45 7.96 4.40
C GLU A 21 0.50 9.15 5.37
N GLN A 22 -0.65 9.70 5.74
CA GLN A 22 -0.74 10.83 6.67
C GLN A 22 -0.20 10.45 8.06
N LYS A 23 -0.69 9.35 8.65
CA LYS A 23 -0.24 8.87 9.96
C LYS A 23 1.23 8.51 9.98
N SER A 24 1.73 7.87 8.91
CA SER A 24 3.14 7.55 8.77
C SER A 24 4.01 8.82 8.71
N LYS A 25 3.57 9.86 7.99
CA LYS A 25 4.27 11.16 7.97
C LYS A 25 4.27 11.81 9.34
N GLU A 26 3.17 11.77 10.08
CA GLU A 26 3.08 12.30 11.45
C GLU A 26 4.02 11.57 12.42
N LYS A 27 3.98 10.23 12.43
CA LYS A 27 4.89 9.41 13.26
C LYS A 27 6.35 9.65 12.90
N ALA A 28 6.68 9.75 11.61
CA ALA A 28 8.05 10.02 11.16
C ALA A 28 8.53 11.44 11.52
N ARG A 29 7.66 12.45 11.55
CA ARG A 29 8.01 13.82 12.00
C ARG A 29 8.41 13.87 13.46
N GLN A 30 7.85 13.00 14.31
CA GLN A 30 8.16 12.92 15.73
C GLN A 30 9.50 12.23 16.02
N SER A 31 10.10 11.58 15.01
CA SER A 31 11.41 10.92 15.14
C SER A 31 12.57 11.92 14.99
N PRO A 32 13.78 11.61 15.52
CA PRO A 32 14.97 12.42 15.27
C PRO A 32 15.25 12.60 13.78
N ASN A 33 15.54 13.84 13.36
CA ASN A 33 15.68 14.26 11.95
C ASN A 33 14.38 14.19 11.11
N GLY A 34 13.23 13.92 11.75
CA GLY A 34 11.90 13.96 11.13
C GLY A 34 11.78 13.12 9.86
N LEU A 35 11.08 13.65 8.86
CA LEU A 35 10.91 13.01 7.55
C LEU A 35 12.22 12.80 6.78
N ASN A 36 13.23 13.64 7.03
CA ASN A 36 14.52 13.61 6.31
C ASN A 36 15.55 12.70 6.98
N GLY A 37 15.23 12.12 8.15
CA GLY A 37 16.10 11.13 8.76
C GLY A 37 16.25 9.91 7.85
N ARG A 38 17.48 9.42 7.76
CA ARG A 38 17.85 8.35 6.85
C ARG A 38 17.87 7.01 7.57
N ILE A 39 17.35 5.98 6.91
CA ILE A 39 17.39 4.59 7.36
C ILE A 39 18.09 3.77 6.29
N ARG A 40 19.10 2.99 6.70
CA ARG A 40 19.74 2.00 5.83
C ARG A 40 19.05 0.67 6.03
N ARG A 41 18.48 0.10 4.97
CA ARG A 41 17.88 -1.24 5.00
C ARG A 41 18.85 -2.28 4.48
N THR A 42 18.76 -3.47 5.07
CA THR A 42 19.45 -4.69 4.64
C THR A 42 18.47 -5.69 4.01
N THR A 43 17.24 -5.24 3.76
CA THR A 43 16.17 -6.00 3.11
C THR A 43 15.50 -5.09 2.10
N GLY A 44 15.25 -5.58 0.89
CA GLY A 44 14.68 -4.79 -0.22
C GLY A 44 13.21 -4.36 -0.05
N GLN A 45 12.76 -4.16 1.18
CA GLN A 45 11.39 -3.84 1.57
C GLN A 45 11.37 -2.54 2.39
N PRO A 46 10.34 -1.70 2.20
CA PRO A 46 10.24 -0.44 2.91
C PRO A 46 9.96 -0.63 4.40
N VAL A 47 10.22 0.43 5.16
CA VAL A 47 9.85 0.49 6.58
C VAL A 47 8.38 0.88 6.70
N ILE A 48 7.62 0.12 7.47
CA ILE A 48 6.25 0.47 7.87
C ILE A 48 6.31 1.35 9.11
N PHE A 49 5.74 2.55 9.00
CA PHE A 49 5.68 3.51 10.12
C PHE A 49 4.34 3.47 10.86
N ASP A 50 3.27 3.03 10.20
CA ASP A 50 1.94 2.89 10.80
C ASP A 50 1.45 1.44 10.72
N PHE A 51 1.65 0.69 11.81
CA PHE A 51 1.28 -0.72 11.88
C PHE A 51 -0.23 -0.95 11.93
N ASP A 52 -1.02 -0.01 12.46
CA ASP A 52 -2.47 -0.16 12.59
C ASP A 52 -3.12 -0.16 11.19
N THR A 53 -2.84 0.87 10.38
CA THR A 53 -3.35 0.91 9.00
C THR A 53 -2.73 -0.18 8.13
N TYR A 54 -1.49 -0.61 8.40
CA TYR A 54 -0.92 -1.78 7.74
C TYR A 54 -1.74 -3.04 8.01
N GLN A 55 -2.15 -3.30 9.25
CA GLN A 55 -3.01 -4.45 9.57
C GLN A 55 -4.37 -4.35 8.90
N ASP A 56 -4.98 -3.17 8.87
CA ASP A 56 -6.25 -2.96 8.18
C ASP A 56 -6.13 -3.15 6.66
N GLN A 57 -5.01 -2.72 6.08
CA GLN A 57 -4.68 -2.99 4.69
C GLN A 57 -4.63 -4.50 4.42
N GLN A 58 -3.95 -5.28 5.26
CA GLN A 58 -3.86 -6.73 5.12
C GLN A 58 -5.24 -7.40 5.19
N LYS A 59 -6.15 -6.92 6.06
CA LYS A 59 -7.53 -7.43 6.13
C LYS A 59 -8.26 -7.21 4.81
N VAL A 60 -8.22 -5.99 4.26
CA VAL A 60 -8.87 -5.66 2.98
C VAL A 60 -8.24 -6.44 1.82
N GLN A 61 -6.91 -6.54 1.78
CA GLN A 61 -6.20 -7.35 0.78
C GLN A 61 -6.62 -8.81 0.82
N ASN A 62 -6.78 -9.40 2.01
CA ASN A 62 -7.22 -10.78 2.15
C ASN A 62 -8.67 -10.97 1.68
N LEU A 63 -9.57 -10.05 2.01
CA LEU A 63 -10.95 -10.07 1.51
C LEU A 63 -11.00 -9.92 -0.01
N LEU A 64 -10.19 -9.02 -0.58
CA LEU A 64 -10.07 -8.88 -2.03
C LEU A 64 -9.52 -10.14 -2.69
N CYS A 65 -8.52 -10.81 -2.09
CA CYS A 65 -7.99 -12.07 -2.63
C CYS A 65 -9.03 -13.21 -2.62
N GLN A 66 -9.99 -13.19 -1.69
CA GLN A 66 -11.10 -14.15 -1.70
C GLN A 66 -12.06 -13.89 -2.87
N GLU A 67 -12.31 -12.63 -3.21
CA GLU A 67 -13.19 -12.24 -4.33
C GLU A 67 -12.49 -12.31 -5.70
N LEU A 68 -11.18 -12.05 -5.73
CA LEU A 68 -10.33 -11.93 -6.92
C LEU A 68 -9.07 -12.82 -6.80
N PRO A 69 -9.21 -14.15 -6.64
CA PRO A 69 -8.07 -15.03 -6.43
C PRO A 69 -7.05 -15.01 -7.56
N GLN A 70 -7.48 -14.78 -8.82
CA GLN A 70 -6.61 -14.68 -9.98
C GLN A 70 -5.67 -13.46 -9.93
N TYR A 71 -5.97 -12.45 -9.11
CA TYR A 71 -5.15 -11.25 -8.93
C TYR A 71 -4.44 -11.21 -7.57
N ALA A 72 -4.42 -12.30 -6.81
CA ALA A 72 -3.83 -12.33 -5.47
C ALA A 72 -2.36 -11.90 -5.45
N ASN A 73 -1.57 -12.27 -6.46
CA ASN A 73 -0.16 -11.86 -6.59
C ASN A 73 -0.02 -10.34 -6.76
N LEU A 74 -0.90 -9.72 -7.54
CA LEU A 74 -0.93 -8.26 -7.71
C LEU A 74 -1.37 -7.57 -6.41
N ILE A 75 -2.44 -8.08 -5.79
CA ILE A 75 -3.00 -7.53 -4.54
C ILE A 75 -1.96 -7.56 -3.40
N ARG A 76 -1.18 -8.65 -3.30
CA ARG A 76 -0.18 -8.85 -2.24
C ARG A 76 1.22 -8.35 -2.59
N SER A 77 1.41 -7.85 -3.82
CA SER A 77 2.70 -7.31 -4.26
C SER A 77 3.21 -6.23 -3.32
N GLN A 78 4.51 -6.18 -3.10
CA GLN A 78 5.15 -5.18 -2.25
C GLN A 78 6.03 -4.27 -3.10
N PRO A 79 6.19 -2.99 -2.71
CA PRO A 79 7.21 -2.14 -3.30
C PRO A 79 8.62 -2.66 -2.96
N GLU A 80 9.56 -2.46 -3.88
CA GLU A 80 10.96 -2.82 -3.68
C GLU A 80 11.83 -1.56 -3.51
N ILE A 81 12.83 -1.66 -2.65
CA ILE A 81 13.89 -0.65 -2.49
C ILE A 81 15.27 -1.28 -2.68
N MET A 82 16.24 -0.45 -3.03
CA MET A 82 17.63 -0.89 -3.15
C MET A 82 18.27 -1.12 -1.78
N ASP A 83 18.77 -2.34 -1.58
CA ASP A 83 19.48 -2.73 -0.37
C ASP A 83 20.80 -2.00 -0.17
N GLY A 84 21.13 -1.72 1.08
CA GLY A 84 22.39 -1.08 1.45
C GLY A 84 22.43 0.43 1.22
N TYR A 85 21.43 1.03 0.57
CA TYR A 85 21.30 2.48 0.38
C TYR A 85 20.57 3.14 1.57
N GLN A 86 20.87 4.42 1.78
CA GLN A 86 20.22 5.25 2.80
C GLN A 86 19.07 6.04 2.21
N TRP A 87 17.85 5.60 2.48
CA TRP A 87 16.62 6.24 2.08
C TRP A 87 16.08 7.11 3.22
N THR A 88 15.43 8.22 2.90
CA THR A 88 14.76 9.03 3.92
C THR A 88 13.46 8.35 4.35
N ARG A 89 12.96 8.67 5.56
CA ARG A 89 11.63 8.20 6.01
C ARG A 89 10.54 8.61 5.03
N ARG A 90 10.63 9.82 4.47
CA ARG A 90 9.73 10.30 3.41
C ARG A 90 9.71 9.35 2.22
N ASP A 91 10.87 8.98 1.70
CA ASP A 91 10.97 8.15 0.50
C ASP A 91 10.29 6.79 0.72
N PHE A 92 10.47 6.18 1.90
CA PHE A 92 9.78 4.93 2.26
C PHE A 92 8.26 5.07 2.26
N ILE A 93 7.76 6.15 2.86
CA ILE A 93 6.33 6.40 3.00
C ILE A 93 5.68 6.65 1.63
N GLU A 94 6.29 7.52 0.83
CA GLU A 94 5.79 7.89 -0.50
C GLU A 94 5.82 6.69 -1.45
N LEU A 95 6.92 5.91 -1.47
CA LEU A 95 7.02 4.70 -2.27
C LEU A 95 5.95 3.66 -1.89
N TYR A 96 5.77 3.42 -0.59
CA TYR A 96 4.77 2.46 -0.11
C TYR A 96 3.35 2.86 -0.51
N ALA A 97 2.97 4.12 -0.29
CA ALA A 97 1.65 4.62 -0.62
C ALA A 97 1.41 4.59 -2.15
N GLU A 98 2.35 5.10 -2.96
CA GLU A 98 2.20 5.13 -4.41
C GLU A 98 2.11 3.74 -5.03
N HIS A 99 2.89 2.78 -4.56
CA HIS A 99 2.80 1.39 -5.02
C HIS A 99 1.37 0.85 -4.87
N PHE A 100 0.77 0.98 -3.68
CA PHE A 100 -0.57 0.44 -3.47
C PHE A 100 -1.66 1.26 -4.17
N ARG A 101 -1.50 2.58 -4.35
CA ARG A 101 -2.39 3.37 -5.23
C ARG A 101 -2.38 2.83 -6.65
N LEU A 102 -1.21 2.48 -7.18
CA LEU A 102 -1.08 1.89 -8.52
C LEU A 102 -1.74 0.50 -8.59
N VAL A 103 -1.56 -0.33 -7.57
CA VAL A 103 -2.22 -1.65 -7.48
C VAL A 103 -3.74 -1.50 -7.51
N VAL A 104 -4.32 -0.64 -6.67
CA VAL A 104 -5.77 -0.38 -6.64
C VAL A 104 -6.27 0.11 -7.99
N ARG A 105 -5.60 1.12 -8.58
CA ARG A 105 -5.98 1.65 -9.92
C ARG A 105 -5.92 0.59 -11.00
N LYS A 106 -4.91 -0.29 -10.97
CA LYS A 106 -4.77 -1.37 -11.96
C LYS A 106 -5.90 -2.38 -11.83
N ILE A 107 -6.24 -2.78 -10.59
CA ILE A 107 -7.36 -3.71 -10.35
C ILE A 107 -8.68 -3.08 -10.79
N GLN A 108 -8.92 -1.81 -10.45
CA GLN A 108 -10.13 -1.10 -10.87
C GLN A 108 -10.29 -1.13 -12.41
N ARG A 109 -9.24 -0.79 -13.16
CA ARG A 109 -9.27 -0.82 -14.63
C ARG A 109 -9.60 -2.21 -15.19
N ILE A 110 -9.03 -3.26 -14.59
CA ILE A 110 -9.29 -4.65 -15.01
C ILE A 110 -10.76 -5.02 -14.82
N ILE A 111 -11.37 -4.58 -13.71
CA ILE A 111 -12.77 -4.86 -13.40
C ILE A 111 -13.70 -4.08 -14.34
N ASP A 112 -13.41 -2.80 -14.56
CA ASP A 112 -14.21 -1.95 -15.44
C ASP A 112 -14.22 -2.52 -16.87
N GLN A 113 -13.05 -2.94 -17.38
CA GLN A 113 -12.93 -3.60 -18.70
C GLN A 113 -13.67 -4.92 -18.81
N ALA A 114 -13.77 -5.68 -17.71
CA ALA A 114 -14.50 -6.95 -17.70
C ALA A 114 -16.02 -6.77 -17.64
N THR A 115 -16.51 -5.56 -17.38
CA THR A 115 -17.94 -5.24 -17.24
C THR A 115 -18.52 -4.65 -18.53
N ASP A 116 -17.70 -4.12 -19.42
CA ASP A 116 -18.09 -3.59 -20.75
C ASP A 116 -18.23 -4.69 -21.84
N VAL A 117 -18.30 -5.96 -21.45
CA VAL A 117 -18.50 -7.14 -22.33
C VAL A 117 -19.73 -7.91 -21.86
#